data_AF-A0A5J4QLU7-F1
#
_entry.id   AF-A0A5J4QLU7-F1
#
_cell.length_a   1.000
_cell.length_b   1.000
_cell.length_c   1.000
_cell.angle_alpha   90.00
_cell.angle_beta   90.00
_cell.angle_gamma   90.00
#
_symmetry.space_group_name_H-M   'P 1'
#
loop_
_entity.id
_entity.type
_entity.pdbx_description
1 polymer ?
#
loop_
_entity_poly.entity_id
_entity_poly.type
_entity_poly.pdbx_seq_one_letter_code
_entity_poly.pdbx_strand_id
1 'polypeptide(L)'
;GENAAHSMRINFNDIQLNGNVTVRDLWTKKDVGSFTDYYEISIPAHGTAMLRVEGESSFDKTAFEGEDAFLNNFTAINPANNARVSEKSNASGGHIISRLGGSPDNWVEFRNVHSSTGGEYELTVYYYSAEERNLSVIIDDKEHIMANLNTNDWDTQGTETILIKLRKGNNVIRLTNPTEHAPDIDKIELKLITM
;
A
#
# COMPACT_ATOMS: atom_id res chain seq x y z
N GLY A 1 22.23 -16.95 -6.42
CA GLY A 1 22.75 -16.65 -7.77
C GLY A 1 21.83 -17.27 -8.79
N GLU A 2 21.53 -16.56 -9.87
CA GLU A 2 20.42 -16.85 -10.83
C GLU A 2 20.51 -18.20 -11.57
N ASN A 3 21.58 -18.96 -11.38
CA ASN A 3 21.84 -20.24 -12.06
C ASN A 3 21.41 -21.49 -11.27
N ALA A 4 20.60 -21.33 -10.22
CA ALA A 4 20.07 -22.45 -9.44
C ALA A 4 18.57 -22.28 -9.21
N ALA A 5 17.87 -23.42 -9.11
CA ALA A 5 16.47 -23.40 -8.72
C ALA A 5 16.32 -22.78 -7.33
N HIS A 6 15.25 -22.01 -7.13
CA HIS A 6 14.91 -21.40 -5.84
C HIS A 6 13.47 -21.72 -5.48
N SER A 7 13.22 -21.96 -4.19
CA SER A 7 11.86 -22.00 -3.67
C SER A 7 11.31 -20.59 -3.55
N MET A 8 10.16 -20.37 -4.14
CA MET A 8 9.39 -19.13 -4.03
C MET A 8 8.09 -19.45 -3.29
N ARG A 9 7.71 -18.57 -2.36
CA ARG A 9 6.53 -18.71 -1.52
C ARG A 9 5.58 -17.54 -1.74
N ILE A 10 4.30 -17.84 -1.84
CA ILE A 10 3.21 -16.86 -1.79
C ILE A 10 2.47 -17.14 -0.48
N ASN A 11 2.53 -16.21 0.48
CA ASN A 11 1.65 -16.29 1.65
C ASN A 11 0.28 -15.73 1.24
N PHE A 12 -0.78 -16.45 1.56
CA PHE A 12 -2.13 -16.08 1.13
C PHE A 12 -2.63 -14.81 1.80
N ASN A 13 -2.20 -14.54 3.04
CA ASN A 13 -2.50 -13.28 3.73
C ASN A 13 -1.95 -12.06 2.98
N ASP A 14 -0.79 -12.16 2.33
CA ASP A 14 -0.18 -11.03 1.59
C ASP A 14 -1.05 -10.61 0.39
N ILE A 15 -1.89 -11.52 -0.11
CA ILE A 15 -2.83 -11.32 -1.21
C ILE A 15 -4.30 -11.38 -0.77
N GLN A 16 -4.57 -11.15 0.52
CA GLN A 16 -5.91 -11.02 1.10
C GLN A 16 -6.79 -12.28 0.95
N LEU A 17 -6.18 -13.46 0.91
CA LEU A 17 -6.88 -14.75 0.89
C LEU A 17 -6.69 -15.47 2.22
N ASN A 18 -7.76 -16.13 2.68
CA ASN A 18 -7.75 -16.93 3.90
C ASN A 18 -8.64 -18.18 3.74
N GLY A 19 -8.52 -19.11 4.69
CA GLY A 19 -9.16 -20.43 4.63
C GLY A 19 -8.43 -21.34 3.65
N ASN A 20 -9.17 -22.25 3.02
CA ASN A 20 -8.60 -23.10 1.99
C ASN A 20 -8.41 -22.31 0.70
N VAL A 21 -7.23 -22.40 0.09
CA VAL A 21 -6.90 -21.76 -1.18
C VAL A 21 -6.56 -22.83 -2.21
N THR A 22 -7.34 -22.90 -3.28
CA THR A 22 -7.05 -23.76 -4.42
C THR A 22 -5.98 -23.13 -5.30
N VAL A 23 -5.02 -23.93 -5.74
CA VAL A 23 -3.91 -23.47 -6.59
C VAL A 23 -3.92 -24.26 -7.89
N ARG A 24 -3.89 -23.54 -9.01
CA ARG A 24 -3.78 -24.10 -10.36
C ARG A 24 -2.54 -23.57 -11.05
N ASP A 25 -1.70 -24.46 -11.53
CA ASP A 25 -0.59 -24.12 -12.43
C ASP A 25 -1.15 -23.91 -13.84
N LEU A 26 -0.93 -22.70 -14.37
CA LEU A 26 -1.44 -22.29 -15.66
C LEU A 26 -0.58 -22.76 -16.84
N TRP A 27 0.71 -23.05 -16.59
CA TRP A 27 1.59 -23.62 -17.61
C TRP A 27 1.23 -25.08 -17.88
N THR A 28 1.09 -25.87 -16.82
CA THR A 28 0.71 -27.29 -16.93
C THR A 28 -0.82 -27.49 -17.03
N LYS A 29 -1.60 -26.41 -16.86
CA LYS A 29 -3.07 -26.43 -16.84
C LYS A 29 -3.61 -27.46 -15.85
N LYS A 30 -2.99 -27.55 -14.68
CA LYS A 30 -3.26 -28.57 -13.68
C LYS A 30 -3.61 -27.92 -12.34
N ASP A 31 -4.68 -28.40 -11.72
CA ASP A 31 -4.97 -28.09 -10.33
C ASP A 31 -3.95 -28.83 -9.45
N VAL A 32 -3.17 -28.06 -8.70
CA VAL A 32 -2.05 -28.55 -7.89
C VAL A 32 -2.55 -29.08 -6.55
N GLY A 33 -3.64 -28.50 -6.05
CA GLY A 33 -4.29 -28.90 -4.81
C GLY A 33 -4.91 -27.71 -4.10
N SER A 34 -5.21 -27.91 -2.83
CA SER A 34 -5.68 -26.85 -1.93
C SER A 34 -4.76 -26.77 -0.71
N PHE A 35 -4.49 -25.56 -0.26
CA PHE A 35 -3.50 -25.24 0.75
C PHE A 35 -4.06 -24.20 1.72
N THR A 36 -3.50 -24.14 2.92
CA THR A 36 -3.73 -23.05 3.89
C THR A 36 -2.42 -22.28 4.08
N ASP A 37 -2.53 -21.02 4.51
CA ASP A 37 -1.43 -20.11 4.85
C ASP A 37 -0.52 -19.69 3.68
N TYR A 38 0.03 -20.64 2.92
CA TYR A 38 0.91 -20.37 1.79
C TYR A 38 0.92 -21.51 0.75
N TYR A 39 1.44 -21.18 -0.43
CA TYR A 39 1.91 -22.16 -1.41
C TYR A 39 3.38 -21.89 -1.75
N GLU A 40 4.19 -22.95 -1.79
CA GLU A 40 5.61 -22.88 -2.13
C GLU A 40 5.91 -23.74 -3.36
N ILE A 41 6.68 -23.19 -4.29
CA ILE A 41 7.07 -23.84 -5.55
C ILE A 41 8.56 -23.65 -5.83
N SER A 42 9.22 -24.70 -6.29
CA SER A 42 10.59 -24.59 -6.81
C SER A 42 10.56 -24.08 -8.24
N ILE A 43 11.15 -22.90 -8.47
CA ILE A 43 11.30 -22.30 -9.78
C ILE A 43 12.71 -22.63 -10.29
N PRO A 44 12.87 -23.29 -11.44
CA PRO A 44 14.18 -23.52 -12.06
C PRO A 44 14.95 -22.22 -12.31
N ALA A 45 16.27 -22.31 -12.47
CA ALA A 45 17.08 -21.19 -12.90
C ALA A 45 16.47 -20.56 -14.17
N HIS A 46 16.30 -19.23 -14.16
CA HIS A 46 15.67 -18.46 -15.25
C HIS A 46 14.19 -18.82 -15.55
N GLY A 47 13.54 -19.58 -14.67
CA GLY A 47 12.15 -19.99 -14.82
C GLY A 47 11.14 -18.99 -14.26
N THR A 48 9.87 -19.18 -14.60
CA THR A 48 8.73 -18.46 -14.02
C THR A 48 7.60 -19.43 -13.70
N ALA A 49 6.89 -19.21 -12.59
CA ALA A 49 5.62 -19.86 -12.31
C ALA A 49 4.46 -18.89 -12.59
N MET A 50 3.37 -19.41 -13.15
CA MET A 50 2.14 -18.64 -13.32
C MET A 50 0.99 -19.45 -12.72
N LEU A 51 0.42 -18.91 -11.64
CA LEU A 51 -0.57 -19.61 -10.83
C LEU A 51 -1.88 -18.83 -10.86
N ARG A 52 -3.01 -19.55 -10.90
CA ARG A 52 -4.30 -19.02 -10.45
C ARG A 52 -4.54 -19.53 -9.04
N VAL A 53 -4.86 -18.63 -8.13
CA VAL A 53 -5.19 -18.92 -6.74
C VAL A 53 -6.60 -18.43 -6.43
N GLU A 54 -7.40 -19.26 -5.77
CA GLU A 54 -8.78 -18.94 -5.39
C GLU A 54 -9.00 -19.37 -3.94
N GLY A 55 -9.23 -18.41 -3.05
CA GLY A 55 -9.50 -18.66 -1.62
C GLY A 55 -10.99 -18.80 -1.31
N GLU A 56 -11.31 -19.58 -0.28
CA GLU A 56 -12.66 -19.71 0.27
C GLU A 56 -13.19 -18.38 0.84
N SER A 57 -12.28 -17.55 1.36
CA SER A 57 -12.61 -16.25 1.92
C SER A 57 -11.52 -15.23 1.61
N SER A 58 -11.92 -13.97 1.62
CA SER A 58 -11.02 -12.82 1.60
C SER A 58 -11.29 -11.94 2.80
N PHE A 59 -10.34 -11.06 3.12
CA PHE A 59 -10.50 -10.05 4.17
C PHE A 59 -10.07 -8.69 3.65
N ASP A 60 -10.63 -7.64 4.24
CA ASP A 60 -10.27 -6.27 3.88
C ASP A 60 -8.84 -5.98 4.33
N LYS A 61 -7.98 -5.52 3.41
CA LYS A 61 -6.64 -5.04 3.77
C LYS A 61 -6.78 -3.80 4.63
N THR A 62 -6.11 -3.79 5.78
CA THR A 62 -6.17 -2.67 6.74
C THR A 62 -4.89 -1.84 6.80
N ALA A 63 -3.80 -2.26 6.16
CA ALA A 63 -2.55 -1.50 6.09
C ALA A 63 -2.08 -1.41 4.64
N PHE A 64 -1.66 -0.22 4.21
CA PHE A 64 -1.16 0.02 2.87
C PHE A 64 0.17 0.77 2.96
N GLU A 65 1.24 0.10 2.54
CA GLU A 65 2.58 0.66 2.53
C GLU A 65 2.71 1.73 1.46
N GLY A 66 3.41 2.81 1.75
CA GLY A 66 3.57 3.94 0.85
C GLY A 66 4.26 3.55 -0.45
N GLU A 67 5.20 2.61 -0.41
CA GLU A 67 5.86 2.05 -1.59
C GLU A 67 4.93 1.28 -2.53
N ASP A 68 3.73 0.88 -2.07
CA ASP A 68 2.71 0.24 -2.90
C ASP A 68 1.81 1.26 -3.64
N ALA A 69 1.90 2.55 -3.30
CA ALA A 69 1.03 3.58 -3.86
C ALA A 69 1.32 3.83 -5.34
N PHE A 70 0.29 4.20 -6.11
CA PHE A 70 0.47 4.72 -7.45
C PHE A 70 0.96 6.17 -7.40
N LEU A 71 2.10 6.47 -8.02
CA LEU A 71 2.68 7.81 -8.08
C LEU A 71 2.36 8.45 -9.44
N ASN A 72 1.53 9.50 -9.47
CA ASN A 72 1.03 10.08 -10.73
C ASN A 72 2.12 10.65 -11.62
N ASN A 73 3.05 11.39 -11.01
CA ASN A 73 4.12 12.08 -11.72
C ASN A 73 5.47 11.34 -11.65
N PHE A 74 5.43 10.02 -11.40
CA PHE A 74 6.64 9.21 -11.38
C PHE A 74 7.31 9.16 -12.75
N THR A 75 8.63 9.34 -12.77
CA THR A 75 9.46 9.11 -13.95
C THR A 75 10.85 8.61 -13.53
N ALA A 76 11.31 7.54 -14.19
CA ALA A 76 12.63 6.99 -13.98
C ALA A 76 13.72 7.69 -14.82
N ILE A 77 13.34 8.49 -15.82
CA ILE A 77 14.28 9.06 -16.81
C ILE A 77 14.81 10.42 -16.35
N ASN A 78 13.95 11.28 -15.82
CA ASN A 78 14.31 12.60 -15.31
C ASN A 78 13.46 12.92 -14.08
N PRO A 79 13.78 12.34 -12.92
CA PRO A 79 13.00 12.55 -11.71
C PRO A 79 13.12 14.02 -11.31
N ALA A 80 12.09 14.79 -11.64
CA ALA A 80 11.89 16.14 -11.10
C ALA A 80 11.70 16.07 -9.58
N ASN A 81 11.29 17.17 -8.95
CA ASN A 81 10.93 17.19 -7.53
C ASN A 81 9.54 16.55 -7.28
N ASN A 82 9.33 15.36 -7.85
CA ASN A 82 8.09 14.59 -7.76
C ASN A 82 8.22 13.49 -6.70
N ALA A 83 7.07 13.01 -6.23
CA ALA A 83 6.94 11.89 -5.31
C ALA A 83 7.75 10.69 -5.81
N ARG A 84 8.44 10.02 -4.90
CA ARG A 84 9.23 8.82 -5.19
C ARG A 84 9.33 7.93 -3.96
N VAL A 85 9.50 6.64 -4.20
CA VAL A 85 9.92 5.69 -3.17
C VAL A 85 11.38 5.94 -2.81
N SER A 86 11.69 6.10 -1.53
CA SER A 86 13.04 6.23 -0.99
C SER A 86 13.25 5.21 0.13
N GLU A 87 14.47 4.69 0.24
CA GLU A 87 14.84 3.82 1.35
C GLU A 87 14.82 4.58 2.68
N LYS A 88 14.25 3.94 3.70
CA LYS A 88 14.25 4.40 5.10
C LYS A 88 14.19 3.20 6.02
N SER A 89 15.33 2.80 6.58
CA SER A 89 15.46 1.54 7.32
C SER A 89 14.57 1.41 8.56
N ASN A 90 14.09 2.53 9.10
CA ASN A 90 13.20 2.55 10.27
C ASN A 90 11.72 2.76 9.92
N ALA A 91 11.36 2.81 8.64
CA ALA A 91 9.99 2.79 8.16
C ALA A 91 9.46 1.34 8.05
N SER A 92 8.14 1.16 8.07
CA SER A 92 7.55 -0.12 7.64
C SER A 92 7.97 -0.43 6.20
N GLY A 93 8.20 -1.71 5.91
CA GLY A 93 8.72 -2.14 4.60
C GLY A 93 10.12 -1.61 4.23
N GLY A 94 10.74 -0.78 5.08
CA GLY A 94 12.04 -0.16 4.84
C GLY A 94 12.03 1.01 3.85
N HIS A 95 10.85 1.55 3.51
CA HIS A 95 10.70 2.58 2.48
C HIS A 95 9.66 3.65 2.88
N ILE A 96 9.71 4.78 2.18
CA ILE A 96 8.75 5.88 2.30
C ILE A 96 8.46 6.48 0.92
N ILE A 97 7.32 7.15 0.79
CA ILE A 97 7.09 8.13 -0.28
C ILE A 97 7.68 9.46 0.19
N SER A 98 8.70 9.92 -0.51
CA SER A 98 9.32 11.24 -0.30
C SER A 98 8.96 12.22 -1.40
N ARG A 99 9.11 13.52 -1.15
CA ARG A 99 8.88 14.62 -2.14
C ARG A 99 7.45 14.71 -2.66
N LEU A 100 6.48 14.29 -1.86
CA LEU A 100 5.06 14.44 -2.17
C LEU A 100 4.65 15.92 -2.19
N GLY A 101 3.70 16.29 -3.05
CA GLY A 101 3.13 17.63 -3.11
C GLY A 101 3.95 18.68 -3.87
N GLY A 102 3.67 19.96 -3.63
CA GLY A 102 4.30 21.10 -4.30
C GLY A 102 3.78 21.38 -5.72
N SER A 103 2.87 20.54 -6.23
CA SER A 103 2.12 20.82 -7.46
C SER A 103 0.81 20.02 -7.49
N PRO A 104 -0.22 20.47 -8.24
CA PRO A 104 -1.50 19.76 -8.33
C PRO A 104 -1.41 18.34 -8.90
N ASP A 105 -0.39 18.04 -9.69
CA ASP A 105 -0.21 16.72 -10.33
C ASP A 105 0.73 15.78 -9.55
N ASN A 106 1.37 16.27 -8.47
CA ASN A 106 2.29 15.47 -7.66
C ASN A 106 1.61 14.84 -6.45
N TRP A 107 0.73 13.87 -6.73
CA TRP A 107 -0.04 13.11 -5.75
C TRP A 107 0.24 11.61 -5.86
N VAL A 108 -0.19 10.88 -4.82
CA VAL A 108 -0.15 9.41 -4.78
C VAL A 108 -1.52 8.83 -4.44
N GLU A 109 -1.79 7.61 -4.90
CA GLU A 109 -3.06 6.91 -4.68
C GLU A 109 -2.88 5.48 -4.19
N PHE A 110 -3.61 5.15 -3.14
CA PHE A 110 -3.98 3.79 -2.81
C PHE A 110 -5.26 3.46 -3.56
N ARG A 111 -5.14 2.62 -4.58
CA ARG A 111 -6.25 2.16 -5.41
C ARG A 111 -6.76 0.82 -4.90
N ASN A 112 -8.04 0.55 -5.12
CA ASN A 112 -8.69 -0.69 -4.71
C ASN A 112 -8.66 -0.90 -3.18
N VAL A 113 -8.88 0.17 -2.42
CA VAL A 113 -9.10 0.07 -0.96
C VAL A 113 -10.49 -0.53 -0.75
N HIS A 114 -10.53 -1.85 -0.62
CA HIS A 114 -11.77 -2.60 -0.51
C HIS A 114 -12.33 -2.56 0.91
N SER A 115 -13.63 -2.31 1.04
CA SER A 115 -14.38 -2.48 2.29
C SER A 115 -15.59 -3.39 2.03
N SER A 116 -15.62 -4.53 2.70
CA SER A 116 -16.68 -5.53 2.57
C SER A 116 -18.04 -5.02 3.04
N THR A 117 -18.05 -4.12 4.03
CA THR A 117 -19.26 -3.58 4.66
C THR A 117 -19.52 -2.11 4.33
N GLY A 118 -18.49 -1.36 3.94
CA GLY A 118 -18.47 0.09 4.12
C GLY A 118 -18.51 0.48 5.60
N GLY A 119 -18.59 1.78 5.89
CA GLY A 119 -18.76 2.28 7.25
C GLY A 119 -17.81 3.43 7.59
N GLU A 120 -17.81 3.81 8.87
CA GLU A 120 -16.86 4.77 9.44
C GLU A 120 -15.58 4.04 9.83
N TYR A 121 -14.44 4.65 9.52
CA TYR A 121 -13.10 4.12 9.80
C TYR A 121 -12.26 5.21 10.46
N GLU A 122 -11.36 4.80 11.34
CA GLU A 122 -10.17 5.58 11.68
C GLU A 122 -9.15 5.34 10.57
N LEU A 123 -8.73 6.39 9.86
CA LEU A 123 -7.57 6.36 8.97
C LEU A 123 -6.39 7.03 9.67
N THR A 124 -5.34 6.25 9.90
CA THR A 124 -4.07 6.73 10.46
C THR A 124 -3.03 6.82 9.35
N VAL A 125 -2.39 7.98 9.22
CA VAL A 125 -1.22 8.18 8.35
C VAL A 125 0.02 8.16 9.21
N TYR A 126 1.01 7.35 8.83
CA TYR A 126 2.33 7.29 9.43
C TYR A 126 3.29 8.12 8.57
N TYR A 127 4.00 9.07 9.17
CA TYR A 127 4.77 10.06 8.43
C TYR A 127 6.06 10.48 9.13
N TYR A 128 6.92 11.19 8.40
CA TYR A 128 8.12 11.87 8.90
C TYR A 128 8.13 13.32 8.40
N SER A 129 8.40 14.29 9.28
CA SER A 129 8.51 15.69 8.89
C SER A 129 9.33 16.52 9.87
N ALA A 130 10.44 17.12 9.43
CA ALA A 130 11.21 18.06 10.25
C ALA A 130 10.62 19.48 10.29
N GLU A 131 9.59 19.73 9.50
CA GLU A 131 8.94 21.03 9.31
C GLU A 131 7.42 20.86 9.48
N GLU A 132 6.72 21.95 9.80
CA GLU A 132 5.25 21.94 9.74
C GLU A 132 4.80 21.80 8.29
N ARG A 133 4.13 20.68 7.98
CA ARG A 133 3.59 20.41 6.66
C ARG A 133 2.14 19.97 6.74
N ASN A 134 1.39 20.24 5.67
CA ASN A 134 0.00 19.82 5.55
C ASN A 134 -0.12 18.66 4.56
N LEU A 135 -1.14 17.83 4.77
CA LEU A 135 -1.50 16.72 3.90
C LEU A 135 -3.00 16.75 3.62
N SER A 136 -3.37 16.86 2.35
CA SER A 136 -4.74 16.60 1.88
C SER A 136 -4.91 15.10 1.64
N VAL A 137 -5.87 14.51 2.34
CA VAL A 137 -6.30 13.13 2.19
C VAL A 137 -7.68 13.13 1.53
N ILE A 138 -7.77 12.64 0.31
CA ILE A 138 -9.02 12.61 -0.46
C ILE A 138 -9.51 11.18 -0.52
N ILE A 139 -10.69 10.94 0.06
CA ILE A 139 -11.39 9.65 0.04
C ILE A 139 -12.46 9.74 -1.04
N ASP A 140 -12.20 9.07 -2.16
CA ASP A 140 -12.95 9.22 -3.41
C ASP A 140 -13.02 10.69 -3.85
N ASP A 141 -14.08 11.41 -3.48
CA ASP A 141 -14.31 12.82 -3.83
C ASP A 141 -14.32 13.75 -2.60
N LYS A 142 -14.13 13.21 -1.39
CA LYS A 142 -14.19 13.97 -0.14
C LYS A 142 -12.80 14.24 0.42
N GLU A 143 -12.45 15.51 0.52
CA GLU A 143 -11.17 15.95 1.08
C GLU A 143 -11.22 16.07 2.62
N HIS A 144 -10.13 15.66 3.25
CA HIS A 144 -9.79 15.84 4.64
C HIS A 144 -8.39 16.46 4.70
N ILE A 145 -8.17 17.42 5.60
CA ILE A 145 -6.87 18.10 5.73
C ILE A 145 -6.27 17.73 7.09
N MET A 146 -5.06 17.19 7.06
CA MET A 146 -4.19 17.04 8.22
C MET A 146 -3.20 18.21 8.23
N ALA A 147 -3.23 19.03 9.28
CA ALA A 147 -2.45 20.26 9.35
C ALA A 147 -1.32 20.17 10.37
N ASN A 148 -0.25 20.93 10.15
CA ASN A 148 0.88 21.08 11.08
C ASN A 148 1.54 19.74 11.46
N LEU A 149 1.66 18.82 10.50
CA LEU A 149 2.33 17.54 10.68
C LEU A 149 3.84 17.79 10.83
N ASN A 150 4.37 17.58 12.04
CA ASN A 150 5.74 17.88 12.39
C ASN A 150 6.24 16.94 13.50
N THR A 151 7.32 16.22 13.23
CA THR A 151 8.03 15.32 14.16
C THR A 151 9.34 15.90 14.68
N ASN A 152 9.67 17.15 14.30
CA ASN A 152 10.89 17.92 14.57
C ASN A 152 12.16 17.42 13.88
N ASP A 153 12.12 16.25 13.24
CA ASP A 153 13.19 15.70 12.42
C ASP A 153 12.62 14.75 11.34
N TRP A 154 13.50 14.26 10.44
CA TRP A 154 13.15 13.33 9.37
C TRP A 154 13.31 11.85 9.77
N ASP A 155 13.59 11.53 11.04
CA ASP A 155 13.92 10.19 11.53
C ASP A 155 12.89 9.62 12.52
N THR A 156 12.16 10.48 13.22
CA THR A 156 11.11 10.15 14.17
C THR A 156 9.80 9.99 13.41
N GLN A 157 9.17 8.82 13.55
CA GLN A 157 7.88 8.55 12.93
C GLN A 157 6.78 9.22 13.76
N GLY A 158 5.93 9.99 13.09
CA GLY A 158 4.70 10.57 13.63
C GLY A 158 3.48 9.84 13.08
N THR A 159 2.34 10.07 13.73
CA THR A 159 1.04 9.61 13.25
C THR A 159 0.02 10.72 13.34
N GLU A 160 -0.93 10.72 12.42
CA GLU A 160 -2.15 11.54 12.49
C GLU A 160 -3.34 10.69 12.08
N THR A 161 -4.44 10.79 12.84
CA THR A 161 -5.63 9.97 12.62
C THR A 161 -6.84 10.85 12.35
N ILE A 162 -7.60 10.53 11.30
CA ILE A 162 -8.87 11.17 10.97
C ILE A 162 -9.99 10.15 10.87
N LEU A 163 -11.22 10.61 11.12
CA LEU A 163 -12.42 9.84 10.84
C LEU A 163 -12.82 10.00 9.38
N ILE A 164 -12.95 8.88 8.69
CA ILE A 164 -13.38 8.81 7.29
C ILE A 164 -14.53 7.84 7.12
N LYS A 165 -15.18 7.92 5.96
CA LYS A 165 -16.23 6.99 5.58
C LYS A 165 -15.85 6.28 4.29
N LEU A 166 -15.82 4.95 4.33
CA LEU A 166 -15.66 4.12 3.14
C LEU A 166 -17.02 3.62 2.66
N ARG A 167 -17.20 3.59 1.35
CA ARG A 167 -18.33 2.88 0.73
C ARG A 167 -18.04 1.38 0.74
N LYS A 168 -19.11 0.58 0.73
CA LYS A 168 -18.99 -0.85 0.44
C LYS A 168 -18.41 -1.03 -0.97
N GLY A 169 -17.45 -1.92 -1.12
CA GLY A 169 -16.71 -2.14 -2.36
C GLY A 169 -15.39 -1.38 -2.38
N ASN A 170 -14.93 -1.01 -3.58
CA ASN A 170 -13.64 -0.34 -3.76
C ASN A 170 -13.76 1.17 -3.55
N ASN A 171 -12.77 1.71 -2.85
CA ASN A 171 -12.56 3.14 -2.65
C ASN A 171 -11.17 3.52 -3.16
N VAL A 172 -10.96 4.80 -3.38
CA VAL A 172 -9.64 5.37 -3.70
C VAL A 172 -9.26 6.35 -2.60
N ILE A 173 -8.04 6.22 -2.08
CA ILE A 173 -7.46 7.15 -1.13
C ILE A 173 -6.30 7.85 -1.82
N ARG A 174 -6.42 9.16 -2.04
CA ARG A 174 -5.36 10.00 -2.61
C ARG A 174 -4.72 10.85 -1.54
N LEU A 175 -3.40 10.90 -1.54
CA LEU A 175 -2.61 11.80 -0.71
C LEU A 175 -1.97 12.88 -1.59
N THR A 176 -2.09 14.14 -1.21
CA THR A 176 -1.54 15.26 -1.97
C THR A 176 -1.29 16.49 -1.09
N ASN A 177 -0.49 17.42 -1.59
CA ASN A 177 -0.53 18.81 -1.18
C ASN A 177 -0.22 19.64 -2.44
N PRO A 178 -1.22 20.29 -3.06
CA PRO A 178 -1.06 20.86 -4.39
C PRO A 178 -0.16 22.10 -4.43
N THR A 179 0.10 22.73 -3.28
CA THR A 179 0.81 24.02 -3.21
C THR A 179 2.17 23.91 -2.53
N GLU A 180 2.33 22.99 -1.58
CA GLU A 180 3.54 22.86 -0.77
C GLU A 180 3.93 21.39 -0.64
N HIS A 181 5.14 21.14 -0.14
CA HIS A 181 5.55 19.77 0.15
C HIS A 181 4.72 19.18 1.29
N ALA A 182 4.30 17.93 1.12
CA ALA A 182 3.73 17.12 2.17
C ALA A 182 4.86 16.46 3.01
N PRO A 183 4.53 15.89 4.18
CA PRO A 183 5.44 14.98 4.90
C PRO A 183 5.86 13.80 4.03
N ASP A 184 6.96 13.16 4.43
CA ASP A 184 7.32 11.85 3.89
C ASP A 184 6.36 10.80 4.46
N ILE A 185 5.75 9.98 3.61
CA ILE A 185 4.69 9.04 3.99
C ILE A 185 5.26 7.63 4.09
N ASP A 186 5.11 6.99 5.24
CA ASP A 186 5.45 5.58 5.44
C ASP A 186 4.31 4.69 4.96
N LYS A 187 3.16 4.76 5.63
CA LYS A 187 2.00 3.93 5.32
C LYS A 187 0.70 4.59 5.78
N ILE A 188 -0.42 3.99 5.37
CA ILE A 188 -1.73 4.26 5.96
C ILE A 188 -2.32 3.00 6.60
N GLU A 189 -3.04 3.18 7.70
CA GLU A 189 -3.81 2.12 8.34
C GLU A 189 -5.28 2.50 8.47
N LEU A 190 -6.15 1.51 8.31
CA LEU A 190 -7.60 1.62 8.37
C LEU A 190 -8.12 0.71 9.47
N LYS A 191 -8.89 1.29 10.39
CA LYS A 191 -9.58 0.55 11.45
C LYS A 191 -11.07 0.82 11.40
N LEU A 192 -11.85 -0.20 11.11
CA LEU A 192 -13.32 -0.12 11.10
C LEU A 192 -13.82 0.22 12.50
N ILE A 193 -14.70 1.21 12.60
CA ILE A 193 -15.37 1.57 13.84
C ILE A 193 -16.63 0.72 13.94
N THR A 194 -16.59 -0.30 14.79
CA THR A 194 -17.78 -1.07 15.14
C THR A 194 -18.65 -0.26 16.11
N MET A 195 -19.90 0.01 15.72
CA MET A 195 -20.93 0.52 16.63
C MET A 195 -21.39 -0.58 17.60
#